data_AF-A0A7Z9UA63-F1
#
_entry.id   AF-A0A7Z9UA63-F1
#
_cell.length_a   1.000
_cell.length_b   1.000
_cell.length_c   1.000
_cell.angle_alpha   90.00
_cell.angle_beta   90.00
_cell.angle_gamma   90.00
#
_symmetry.space_group_name_H-M   'P 1'
#
loop_
_entity.id
_entity.type
_entity.pdbx_description
1 polymer ?
#
loop_
_entity_poly.entity_id
_entity_poly.type
_entity_poly.pdbx_seq_one_letter_code
_entity_poly.pdbx_strand_id
1 'polypeptide(L)' 'MGKAEETRNKLLEAGRQVALEGGASQLTLSTVAKRAGVSKGGILYHFGTKKSLL' A
#
# COMPACT_ATOMS: atom_id res chain seq x y z
N MET A 1 12.83 6.26 -13.57
CA MET A 1 12.06 5.50 -12.57
C MET A 1 11.37 4.33 -13.27
N GLY A 2 11.46 3.12 -12.70
CA GLY A 2 10.76 1.95 -13.23
C GLY A 2 9.30 1.91 -12.79
N LYS A 3 8.41 1.24 -13.55
CA LYS A 3 6.99 1.05 -13.18
C LYS A 3 6.81 0.47 -11.76
N ALA A 4 7.71 -0.41 -11.35
CA ALA A 4 7.73 -1.01 -10.02
C ALA A 4 7.96 0.03 -8.91
N GLU A 5 8.87 0.98 -9.13
CA GLU A 5 9.20 2.03 -8.17
C GLU A 5 8.04 3.03 -8.01
N GLU A 6 7.42 3.41 -9.12
CA GLU A 6 6.23 4.28 -9.12
C GLU A 6 5.06 3.63 -8.38
N THR A 7 4.83 2.33 -8.62
CA THR A 7 3.78 1.55 -7.93
C THR A 7 4.05 1.48 -6.43
N ARG A 8 5.32 1.26 -6.03
CA ARG A 8 5.72 1.27 -4.62
C ARG A 8 5.45 2.63 -3.96
N ASN A 9 5.78 3.73 -4.63
CA ASN A 9 5.52 5.08 -4.09
C ASN A 9 4.02 5.36 -3.94
N LYS A 10 3.18 4.97 -4.91
CA LYS A 10 1.72 5.05 -4.80
C LYS A 10 1.17 4.27 -3.60
N LEU A 11 1.71 3.08 -3.37
CA LEU A 11 1.33 2.24 -2.22
C LEU A 11 1.73 2.85 -0.88
N LEU A 12 2.91 3.45 -0.77
CA LEU A 12 3.35 4.13 0.45
C LEU A 12 2.48 5.34 0.77
N GLU A 13 2.19 6.17 -0.23
CA GLU A 13 1.34 7.34 -0.03
C GLU A 13 -0.10 6.95 0.35
N ALA A 14 -0.66 5.93 -0.31
CA ALA A 14 -1.96 5.38 0.07
C ALA A 14 -1.95 4.82 1.50
N GLY A 15 -0.88 4.13 1.91
CA GLY A 15 -0.68 3.65 3.27
C GLY A 15 -0.71 4.77 4.30
N ARG A 16 0.03 5.85 4.04
CA ARG A 16 0.05 7.04 4.88
C ARG A 16 -1.35 7.63 5.06
N GLN A 17 -2.10 7.82 3.96
CA GLN A 17 -3.46 8.38 4.04
C GLN A 17 -4.42 7.47 4.81
N VAL A 18 -4.36 6.15 4.58
CA VAL A 18 -5.19 5.19 5.34
C VAL A 18 -4.88 5.25 6.83
N ALA A 19 -3.61 5.36 7.21
CA ALA A 19 -3.19 5.48 8.60
C ALA A 19 -3.66 6.80 9.23
N LEU A 20 -3.60 7.91 8.49
CA LEU A 20 -4.06 9.23 8.96
C LEU A 20 -5.58 9.28 9.14
N GLU A 21 -6.35 8.68 8.25
CA GLU A 21 -7.82 8.71 8.29
C GLU A 21 -8.42 7.73 9.32
N GLY A 22 -7.83 6.53 9.44
CA GLY A 22 -8.46 5.41 10.14
C GLY A 22 -7.58 4.70 11.16
N GLY A 23 -6.37 5.21 11.40
CA GLY A 23 -5.40 4.62 12.31
C GLY A 23 -4.84 3.26 11.85
N ALA A 24 -4.03 2.64 12.71
CA ALA A 24 -3.32 1.39 12.42
C ALA A 24 -4.26 0.19 12.12
N SER A 25 -5.50 0.25 12.60
CA SER A 25 -6.54 -0.76 12.38
C SER A 25 -6.96 -0.84 10.90
N GLN A 26 -7.00 0.30 10.21
CA GLN A 26 -7.41 0.38 8.80
C GLN A 26 -6.26 0.11 7.82
N LEU A 27 -5.01 0.15 8.28
CA LEU A 27 -3.79 0.00 7.48
C LEU A 27 -3.55 -1.46 7.01
N THR A 28 -4.46 -2.03 6.22
CA THR A 28 -4.29 -3.38 5.65
C THR A 28 -3.77 -3.33 4.22
N LEU A 29 -3.06 -4.37 3.76
CA LEU A 29 -2.62 -4.48 2.36
C LEU A 29 -3.80 -4.32 1.38
N SER A 30 -4.96 -4.88 1.69
CA SER A 30 -6.15 -4.75 0.82
C SER A 30 -6.66 -3.30 0.76
N THR A 31 -6.71 -2.60 1.90
CA THR A 31 -7.14 -1.20 1.96
C THR A 31 -6.17 -0.30 1.20
N VAL A 32 -4.87 -0.50 1.40
CA VAL A 32 -3.81 0.27 0.73
C VAL A 32 -3.81 0.01 -0.77
N ALA A 33 -3.91 -1.25 -1.20
CA ALA A 33 -3.98 -1.62 -2.62
C ALA A 33 -5.20 -0.98 -3.30
N LYS A 34 -6.38 -1.08 -2.65
CA LYS A 34 -7.62 -0.47 -3.16
C LYS A 34 -7.47 1.03 -3.32
N ARG A 35 -6.89 1.73 -2.33
CA ARG A 35 -6.69 3.18 -2.39
C ARG A 35 -5.63 3.60 -3.41
N ALA A 36 -4.56 2.82 -3.57
CA ALA A 36 -3.52 3.07 -4.56
C ALA A 36 -3.92 2.71 -6.00
N GLY A 37 -5.10 2.11 -6.22
CA GLY A 37 -5.51 1.60 -7.54
C GLY A 37 -4.66 0.40 -8.00
N VAL A 38 -4.08 -0.35 -7.07
CA VAL A 38 -3.19 -1.49 -7.35
C VAL A 38 -3.91 -2.79 -7.02
N SER A 39 -3.64 -3.84 -7.79
CA SER A 39 -4.22 -5.17 -7.54
C SER A 39 -3.63 -5.83 -6.28
N LYS A 40 -4.33 -6.82 -5.73
CA LYS A 40 -3.81 -7.64 -4.60
C LYS A 40 -2.48 -8.33 -4.96
N GLY A 41 -2.32 -8.80 -6.20
CA GLY A 41 -1.05 -9.38 -6.66
C GLY A 41 0.07 -8.33 -6.73
N GLY A 42 -0.24 -7.12 -7.20
CA GLY A 42 0.72 -6.03 -7.29
C GLY A 42 1.24 -5.57 -5.92
N ILE A 43 0.37 -5.46 -4.92
CA ILE A 43 0.84 -5.11 -3.57
C ILE A 43 1.63 -6.24 -2.92
N LEU A 44 1.27 -7.52 -3.14
CA LEU A 44 2.00 -8.66 -2.61
C LEU A 44 3.41 -8.76 -3.20
N TYR A 45 3.57 -8.40 -4.49
CA TYR A 45 4.89 -8.31 -5.14
C TYR A 45 5.80 -7.29 -4.44
N HIS A 46 5.26 -6.18 -3.94
CA HIS A 46 6.05 -5.12 -3.32
C HIS A 46 6.24 -5.25 -1.81
N PHE A 47 5.22 -5.70 -1.09
CA PHE A 47 5.20 -5.62 0.37
C PHE A 47 5.14 -6.98 1.05
N GLY A 48 4.66 -8.05 0.41
CA GLY A 48 4.61 -9.41 0.97
C GLY A 48 3.70 -9.60 2.19
N THR A 49 3.78 -8.72 3.20
CA THR A 49 3.01 -8.72 4.45
C THR A 49 2.67 -7.29 4.88
N LYS A 50 1.69 -7.15 5.77
CA LYS A 50 1.28 -5.85 6.38
C LYS A 50 2.46 -5.16 7.08
N LYS A 51 3.40 -5.91 7.67
CA LYS A 51 4.55 -5.34 8.40
C LYS A 51 5.48 -4.52 7.51
N SER A 52 5.51 -4.80 6.22
CA SER A 52 6.36 -4.07 5.29
C SER A 52 5.80 -2.70 4.89
N LEU A 53 4.56 -2.39 5.29
CA LEU A 53 3.94 -1.06 5.13
C LEU A 53 4.36 -0.08 6.25
N LEU A 54 5.05 -0.57 7.29
CA LEU A 54 5.62 0.22 8.39
C LEU A 54 7.10 0.49 8.11
#